data_AF-A0A4Q7XZ65-F1
#
_entry.id   AF-A0A4Q7XZ65-F1
#
_cell.length_a   1.000
_cell.length_b   1.000
_cell.length_c   1.000
_cell.angle_alpha   90.00
_cell.angle_beta   90.00
_cell.angle_gamma   90.00
#
_symmetry.space_group_name_H-M   'P 1'
#
loop_
_entity.id
_entity.type
_entity.pdbx_description
1 polymer ?
#
loop_
_entity_poly.entity_id
_entity_poly.type
_entity_poly.pdbx_seq_one_letter_code
_entity_poly.pdbx_strand_id
1 'polypeptide(L)' 'MPEPTIKSARITPMPKGPFDSMPEVFAVFTDGEERRLFSFYPDEISFAPVEFVGLTEREACVLRHRRDVAYLRS' A
#
# COMPACT_ATOMS: atom_id res chain seq x y z
N MET A 1 -11.50 5.20 -20.20
CA MET A 1 -12.10 4.37 -19.13
C MET A 1 -11.71 5.03 -17.82
N PRO A 2 -12.63 5.31 -16.89
CA PRO A 2 -12.25 5.80 -15.57
C PRO A 2 -11.35 4.75 -14.92
N GLU A 3 -10.17 5.15 -14.43
CA GLU A 3 -9.34 4.27 -13.60
C GLU A 3 -10.11 4.06 -12.28
N PRO A 4 -10.29 2.82 -11.84
CA PRO A 4 -10.97 2.58 -10.59
C PRO A 4 -10.15 3.18 -9.45
N THR A 5 -10.84 3.91 -8.57
CA THR A 5 -10.22 4.50 -7.40
C THR A 5 -10.35 3.57 -6.21
N ILE A 6 -9.48 3.72 -5.23
CA ILE A 6 -9.47 2.90 -4.03
C ILE A 6 -10.54 3.44 -3.10
N LYS A 7 -11.50 2.59 -2.75
CA LYS A 7 -12.57 2.89 -1.79
C LYS A 7 -12.12 2.65 -0.35
N SER A 8 -11.31 1.63 -0.12
CA SER A 8 -10.74 1.30 1.18
C SER A 8 -9.47 0.49 1.00
N ALA A 9 -8.48 0.70 1.86
CA ALA A 9 -7.32 -0.19 1.94
C ALA A 9 -7.31 -0.94 3.28
N ARG A 10 -6.58 -2.04 3.32
CA ARG A 10 -6.22 -2.78 4.53
C ARG A 10 -4.78 -3.24 4.41
N ILE A 11 -4.09 -3.28 5.55
CA ILE A 11 -2.70 -3.74 5.64
C ILE A 11 -2.73 -5.06 6.40
N THR A 12 -2.01 -6.06 5.90
CA THR A 12 -1.90 -7.35 6.59
C THR A 12 -1.11 -7.21 7.90
N PRO A 13 -1.23 -8.18 8.83
CA PRO A 13 -0.55 -8.11 10.11
C PRO A 13 0.97 -7.92 9.95
N MET A 14 1.58 -7.13 10.84
CA MET A 14 3.03 -6.96 10.86
C MET A 14 3.73 -8.29 11.15
N PRO A 15 4.84 -8.59 10.46
CA PRO A 15 5.67 -9.75 10.74
C PRO A 15 6.16 -9.68 12.18
N LYS A 16 6.08 -10.79 12.93
CA LYS A 16 6.57 -10.88 14.30
C LYS A 16 7.92 -11.56 14.39
N GLY A 17 8.30 -12.31 13.36
CA GLY A 17 9.59 -12.99 13.25
C GLY A 17 10.28 -12.74 11.90
N PRO A 18 11.58 -13.06 11.82
CA PRO A 18 12.41 -12.85 10.61
C PRO A 18 12.05 -13.74 9.42
N PHE A 19 11.16 -14.72 9.62
CA PHE A 19 10.64 -15.60 8.57
C PHE A 19 9.15 -15.37 8.28
N ASP A 20 8.53 -14.38 8.93
CA ASP A 20 7.14 -14.03 8.64
C ASP A 20 7.04 -13.29 7.30
N SER A 21 5.88 -13.41 6.66
CA SER A 21 5.59 -12.68 5.42
C SER A 21 5.56 -11.18 5.67
N MET A 22 6.15 -10.41 4.76
CA MET A 22 6.09 -8.95 4.82
C MET A 22 4.65 -8.44 4.81
N PRO A 23 4.38 -7.29 5.44
CA PRO A 23 3.07 -6.68 5.37
C PRO A 23 2.77 -6.25 3.94
N GLU A 24 1.54 -6.52 3.54
CA GLU A 24 1.01 -6.30 2.20
C GLU A 24 -0.17 -5.34 2.30
N VAL A 25 -0.24 -4.42 1.34
CA VAL A 25 -1.36 -3.48 1.19
C VAL A 25 -2.33 -4.08 0.19
N PHE A 26 -3.56 -4.30 0.66
CA PHE A 26 -4.70 -4.67 -0.17
C PHE A 26 -5.62 -3.47 -0.28
N ALA A 27 -6.08 -3.18 -1.49
CA ALA A 27 -7.01 -2.10 -1.75
C ALA A 27 -8.25 -2.62 -2.46
N VAL A 28 -9.41 -2.22 -1.95
CA VAL A 28 -10.71 -2.44 -2.56
C VAL A 28 -11.01 -1.26 -3.45
N PHE A 29 -11.18 -1.54 -4.73
CA PHE A 29 -11.49 -0.56 -5.76
C PHE A 29 -12.98 -0.25 -5.80
N THR A 30 -13.36 0.87 -6.41
CA THR A 30 -14.76 1.26 -6.63
C THR A 30 -15.56 0.24 -7.41
N ASP A 31 -14.89 -0.58 -8.21
CA ASP A 31 -15.48 -1.65 -9.01
C ASP A 31 -15.81 -2.90 -8.17
N GLY A 32 -15.46 -2.91 -6.88
CA GLY A 32 -15.71 -4.01 -5.95
C GLY A 32 -14.61 -5.07 -5.94
N GLU A 33 -13.61 -4.96 -6.81
CA GLU A 33 -12.44 -5.84 -6.78
C GLU A 33 -11.46 -5.43 -5.68
N GLU A 34 -10.99 -6.40 -4.91
CA GLU A 34 -9.83 -6.24 -4.04
C GLU A 34 -8.57 -6.67 -4.81
N ARG A 35 -7.56 -5.79 -4.89
CA ARG A 35 -6.27 -6.12 -5.47
C ARG A 35 -5.15 -5.82 -4.50
N ARG A 36 -4.10 -6.66 -4.55
CA ARG A 36 -2.86 -6.43 -3.81
C ARG A 36 -2.08 -5.32 -4.52
N LEU A 37 -1.86 -4.21 -3.83
CA LEU A 37 -1.06 -3.12 -4.36
C LEU A 37 0.43 -3.47 -4.31
N PHE A 38 0.95 -3.74 -3.11
CA PHE A 38 2.37 -4.02 -2.89
C PHE A 38 2.64 -4.52 -1.46
N SER A 39 3.78 -5.17 -1.28
CA SER A 39 4.41 -5.35 0.04
C SER A 39 5.35 -4.19 0.34
N PHE A 40 5.58 -3.94 1.63
CA PHE A 40 6.53 -2.95 2.11
C PHE A 40 7.22 -3.43 3.38
N TYR A 41 8.36 -2.81 3.72
CA TYR A 41 9.09 -3.10 4.96
C TYR A 41 8.58 -2.18 6.07
N PRO A 42 7.94 -2.71 7.13
CA PRO A 42 7.34 -1.90 8.18
C PRO A 42 8.38 -1.14 9.03
N ASP A 43 9.61 -1.65 9.07
CA ASP A 43 10.74 -0.99 9.73
C ASP A 43 11.27 0.23 8.95
N GLU A 44 11.06 0.27 7.63
CA GLU A 44 11.54 1.35 6.76
C GLU A 44 10.46 2.40 6.52
N ILE A 45 9.24 1.95 6.19
CA ILE A 45 8.14 2.83 5.78
C ILE A 45 6.80 2.33 6.35
N SER A 46 5.99 3.26 6.84
CA SER A 46 4.64 2.98 7.34
C SER A 46 3.58 3.64 6.47
N PHE A 47 2.48 2.95 6.22
CA PHE A 47 1.33 3.50 5.49
C PHE A 47 0.07 3.45 6.37
N ALA A 48 -0.80 4.45 6.22
CA ALA A 48 -2.13 4.38 6.76
C ALA A 48 -3.14 4.03 5.64
N PRO A 49 -4.12 3.15 5.90
CA PRO A 49 -5.09 2.75 4.88
C PRO A 49 -5.89 3.92 4.28
N VAL A 50 -6.11 4.96 5.08
CA VAL A 50 -6.82 6.18 4.68
C VAL A 50 -6.08 6.97 3.60
N GLU A 51 -4.75 6.87 3.52
CA GLU A 51 -3.95 7.60 2.52
C GLU A 51 -4.15 7.07 1.11
N PHE A 52 -4.65 5.84 0.98
CA PHE A 52 -4.95 5.23 -0.30
C PHE A 52 -6.37 5.55 -0.77
N VAL A 53 -7.28 5.94 0.12
CA VAL A 53 -8.68 6.18 -0.25
C VAL A 53 -8.77 7.37 -1.21
N GLY A 54 -9.42 7.16 -2.36
CA GLY A 54 -9.53 8.13 -3.44
C GLY A 54 -8.38 8.12 -4.44
N LEU A 55 -7.29 7.39 -4.18
CA LEU A 55 -6.18 7.23 -5.12
C LEU A 55 -6.45 6.11 -6.12
N THR A 56 -5.81 6.16 -7.27
CA THR A 56 -5.71 5.01 -8.18
C THR A 56 -4.57 4.07 -7.78
N GLU A 57 -4.55 2.86 -8.35
CA GLU A 57 -3.42 1.92 -8.19
C GLU A 57 -2.07 2.57 -8.53
N ARG A 58 -2.05 3.37 -9.61
CA ARG A 58 -0.85 4.08 -10.06
C ARG A 58 -0.41 5.13 -9.05
N GLU A 59 -1.34 5.91 -8.52
CA GLU A 59 -1.04 6.92 -7.50
C GLU A 59 -0.56 6.30 -6.20
N ALA A 60 -1.15 5.18 -5.77
CA ALA A 60 -0.69 4.42 -4.62
C ALA A 60 0.75 3.92 -4.81
N CYS A 61 1.09 3.44 -6.01
CA CYS A 61 2.44 2.99 -6.35
C CYS A 61 3.46 4.16 -6.35
N VAL A 62 3.05 5.33 -6.87
CA VAL A 62 3.88 6.56 -6.80
C VAL A 62 4.08 7.00 -5.36
N LEU A 63 3.04 6.93 -4.52
CA LEU A 63 3.12 7.29 -3.11
C LEU A 63 4.08 6.37 -2.36
N ARG A 64 4.04 5.05 -2.64
CA ARG A 64 5.03 4.10 -2.12
C ARG A 64 6.44 4.47 -2.55
N HIS A 65 6.65 4.65 -3.85
CA HIS A 65 7.96 4.96 -4.41
C HIS A 65 8.56 6.25 -3.82
N ARG A 66 7.73 7.27 -3.57
CA ARG A 66 8.19 8.50 -2.91
C ARG A 66 8.66 8.24 -1.48
N ARG A 67 7.96 7.39 -0.72
CA ARG A 67 8.36 6.99 0.65
C ARG A 67 9.63 6.15 0.65
N ASP A 68 9.75 5.17 -0.26
CA ASP A 68 10.97 4.38 -0.44
C ASP A 68 12.18 5.29 -0.72
N VAL A 69 12.05 6.21 -1.68
CA VAL A 69 13.12 7.15 -2.05
C VAL A 69 13.45 8.12 -0.91
N ALA A 70 12.45 8.56 -0.15
CA ALA A 70 12.67 9.43 1.01
C ALA A 70 13.45 8.71 2.11
N TYR A 71 13.13 7.44 2.39
CA TYR A 71 13.86 6.62 3.35
C TYR A 71 15.32 6.40 2.91
N LEU A 72 15.54 6.02 1.64
CA LEU A 72 16.88 5.78 1.08
C LEU A 72 17.77 7.04 1.00
N ARG A 73 17.17 8.24 1.05
CA ARG A 73 17.90 9.52 1.03
C ARG A 73 18.12 10.12 2.42
N SER A 74 17.61 9.50 3.48
CA SER A 74 17.76 9.94 4.86
C SER A 74 18.98 9.33 5.54
#